data_AF-Q2JG39-F1
#
_entry.id   AF-Q2JG39-F1
#
_cell.length_a   1.000
_cell.length_b   1.000
_cell.length_c   1.000
_cell.angle_alpha   90.00
_cell.angle_beta   90.00
_cell.angle_gamma   90.00
#
_symmetry.space_group_name_H-M   'P 1'
#
loop_
_entity.id
_entity.type
_entity.pdbx_description
1 polymer ?
#
loop_
_entity_poly.entity_id
_entity_poly.type
_entity_poly.pdbx_seq_one_letter_code
_entity_poly.pdbx_strand_id
1 'polypeptide(L)' 'MRRRYPQVDPERLLPVGWDAARSLIAEYLAAGMSKFVVHPVTTPGGWPDFFDAFAAELMPLET' A
#
# COMPACT_ATOMS: atom_id res chain seq x y z
N MET A 1 12.02 -0.29 8.55
CA MET A 1 11.93 1.10 8.03
C MET A 1 12.84 2.07 8.77
N ARG A 2 12.61 2.38 10.05
CA ARG A 2 13.41 3.33 10.86
C ARG A 2 14.94 3.14 10.79
N ARG A 3 15.43 1.89 10.78
CA ARG A 3 16.88 1.61 10.67
C ARG A 3 17.47 1.97 9.30
N ARG A 4 16.68 1.93 8.22
CA ARG A 4 17.12 2.18 6.84
C ARG A 4 16.90 3.63 6.40
N TYR A 5 15.86 4.27 6.94
CA TYR A 5 15.48 5.66 6.64
C TYR A 5 15.08 6.40 7.93
N PRO A 6 16.06 6.79 8.77
CA PRO A 6 15.78 7.36 10.10
C PRO A 6 15.09 8.72 10.05
N GLN A 7 15.27 9.48 8.98
CA GLN A 7 14.63 10.78 8.73
C GLN A 7 13.20 10.68 8.19
N VAL A 8 12.73 9.49 7.80
CA VAL A 8 11.40 9.30 7.23
C VAL A 8 10.45 8.87 8.34
N ASP A 9 9.37 9.63 8.51
CA ASP A 9 8.26 9.23 9.35
C ASP A 9 7.60 7.97 8.77
N PRO A 10 7.66 6.81 9.47
CA PRO A 10 7.09 5.57 8.97
C PRO A 10 5.58 5.64 8.76
N GLU A 11 4.86 6.49 9.51
CA GLU A 11 3.41 6.61 9.41
C GLU A 11 2.99 7.18 8.06
N ARG A 12 3.88 7.94 7.40
CA ARG A 12 3.66 8.42 6.02
C ARG A 12 3.79 7.32 4.95
N LEU A 13 4.34 6.17 5.29
CA LEU A 13 4.58 5.05 4.37
C LEU A 13 3.75 3.80 4.70
N LEU A 14 2.99 3.83 5.80
CA LEU A 14 2.21 2.70 6.31
C LEU A 14 0.73 3.10 6.38
N PRO A 15 0.02 3.14 5.24
CA PRO A 15 -1.41 3.41 5.26
C PRO A 15 -2.15 2.31 6.03
N VAL A 16 -3.11 2.71 6.86
CA VAL A 16 -3.96 1.79 7.63
C VAL A 16 -5.29 1.64 6.90
N GLY A 17 -5.55 0.44 6.41
CA GLY A 17 -6.76 0.11 5.64
C GLY A 17 -6.68 0.50 4.16
N TRP A 18 -7.66 0.02 3.39
CA TRP A 18 -7.65 0.12 1.92
C TRP A 18 -7.88 1.54 1.40
N ASP A 19 -8.73 2.34 2.05
CA ASP A 19 -8.96 3.74 1.67
C ASP A 19 -7.66 4.55 1.72
N ALA A 20 -6.94 4.45 2.84
CA ALA A 20 -5.65 5.11 3.00
C ALA A 20 -4.61 4.60 1.99
N ALA A 21 -4.63 3.30 1.66
CA ALA A 21 -3.72 2.73 0.67
C ALA A 21 -4.00 3.28 -0.74
N ARG A 22 -5.27 3.36 -1.15
CA ARG A 22 -5.67 3.94 -2.44
C ARG A 22 -5.31 5.41 -2.54
N SER A 23 -5.53 6.20 -1.48
CA SER A 23 -5.13 7.61 -1.43
C SER A 23 -3.62 7.77 -1.60
N LEU A 24 -2.82 6.99 -0.87
CA LEU A 24 -1.36 7.07 -0.97
C LEU A 24 -0.85 6.66 -2.36
N ILE A 25 -1.42 5.62 -2.96
CA ILE A 25 -1.07 5.21 -4.33
C ILE A 25 -1.40 6.34 -5.32
N ALA A 26 -2.57 6.98 -5.19
CA ALA A 26 -2.96 8.11 -6.05
C ALA A 26 -1.98 9.29 -5.96
N GLU A 27 -1.47 9.60 -4.76
CA GLU A 27 -0.42 10.63 -4.58
C GLU A 27 0.87 10.28 -5.34
N TYR A 28 1.30 9.01 -5.27
CA TYR A 28 2.50 8.57 -5.98
C TYR A 28 2.29 8.49 -7.51
N LEU A 29 1.11 8.09 -7.97
CA LEU A 29 0.74 8.15 -9.39
C LEU A 29 0.81 9.59 -9.90
N ALA A 30 0.27 10.56 -9.14
CA ALA A 30 0.35 11.98 -9.48
C ALA A 30 1.80 12.50 -9.53
N ALA A 31 2.70 11.89 -8.75
CA ALA A 31 4.14 12.16 -8.79
C ALA A 31 4.89 11.41 -9.93
N GLY A 32 4.19 10.67 -10.79
CA GLY A 32 4.75 9.97 -11.96
C GLY A 32 5.30 8.57 -11.67
N MET A 33 5.03 7.98 -10.51
CA MET A 33 5.33 6.56 -10.26
C MET A 33 4.31 5.66 -10.97
N SER A 34 4.71 4.45 -11.34
CA SER A 34 3.85 3.51 -12.07
C SER A 34 3.93 2.05 -11.58
N LYS A 35 4.82 1.74 -10.62
CA LYS A 35 5.02 0.38 -10.11
C LYS A 35 5.00 0.38 -8.58
N PHE A 36 4.13 -0.44 -8.01
CA PHE A 36 3.96 -0.56 -6.57
C PHE A 36 4.14 -2.00 -6.12
N VAL A 37 4.77 -2.16 -4.96
CA VAL A 37 4.82 -3.42 -4.23
C VAL A 37 4.07 -3.22 -2.94
N VAL A 38 2.95 -3.92 -2.79
CA VAL A 38 2.11 -3.86 -1.60
C VAL A 38 2.38 -5.10 -0.77
N HIS A 39 2.78 -4.88 0.48
CA HIS A 39 3.02 -5.94 1.44
C HIS A 39 2.25 -5.62 2.73
N PRO A 40 1.36 -6.51 3.17
CA PRO A 40 0.60 -6.29 4.39
C PRO A 40 1.53 -6.39 5.61
N VAL A 41 1.34 -5.53 6.61
CA VAL A 41 2.09 -5.65 7.90
C VAL A 41 1.57 -6.85 8.69
N THR A 42 0.28 -7.13 8.58
CA THR A 42 -0.40 -8.29 9.17
C THR A 42 -1.34 -8.89 8.13
N THR A 43 -1.54 -10.21 8.17
CA THR A 43 -2.50 -10.93 7.31
C THR A 43 -3.60 -11.57 8.15
N PRO A 44 -4.59 -10.81 8.64
CA PRO A 44 -5.78 -11.40 9.25
C PRO A 44 -6.48 -12.28 8.22
N GLY A 45 -6.75 -13.54 8.54
CA GLY A 45 -7.31 -14.51 7.58
C GLY A 45 -6.28 -15.19 6.65
N GLY A 46 -5.03 -14.71 6.65
CA GLY A 46 -3.93 -15.29 5.88
C GLY A 46 -3.74 -14.67 4.50
N TRP A 47 -2.87 -15.28 3.69
CA TRP A 47 -2.53 -14.79 2.36
C TRP A 47 -3.67 -14.85 1.33
N PRO A 48 -4.53 -15.90 1.29
CA PRO A 48 -5.66 -15.94 0.35
C PRO A 48 -6.59 -14.74 0.52
N ASP A 49 -7.07 -14.49 1.74
CA ASP A 49 -7.95 -13.37 2.06
C ASP A 49 -7.31 -12.02 1.72
N PHE A 50 -5.99 -11.89 1.94
CA PHE A 50 -5.25 -10.70 1.51
C PHE A 50 -5.25 -10.54 -0.02
N PHE A 51 -5.03 -11.61 -0.79
CA PHE A 51 -5.01 -11.53 -2.25
C PHE A 51 -6.39 -11.18 -2.83
N ASP A 52 -7.45 -11.73 -2.26
CA ASP A 52 -8.82 -11.40 -2.68
C ASP A 52 -9.13 -9.92 -2.41
N ALA A 53 -8.78 -9.42 -1.21
CA ALA A 53 -8.96 -8.02 -0.87
C ALA A 53 -8.04 -7.09 -1.70
N PHE A 54 -6.79 -7.47 -1.92
CA PHE A 54 -5.85 -6.74 -2.78
C PHE A 54 -6.40 -6.62 -4.21
N ALA A 55 -6.91 -7.72 -4.76
CA ALA A 55 -7.49 -7.75 -6.09
C ALA A 55 -8.71 -6.84 -6.19
N ALA A 56 -9.60 -6.87 -5.20
CA ALA A 56 -10.79 -6.02 -5.18
C ALA A 56 -10.46 -4.52 -5.05
N GLU A 57 -9.49 -4.18 -4.21
CA GLU A 57 -9.26 -2.79 -3.80
C GLU A 57 -8.23 -2.05 -4.66
N LEU A 58 -7.18 -2.73 -5.12
CA LEU A 58 -6.04 -2.07 -5.77
C LEU A 58 -5.91 -2.33 -7.27
N MET A 59 -6.37 -3.48 -7.77
CA MET A 59 -6.33 -3.74 -9.23
C MET A 59 -7.19 -2.78 -10.06
N PRO A 60 -8.33 -2.22 -9.57
CA PRO A 60 -9.07 -1.19 -10.31
C PRO A 60 -8.27 0.10 -10.57
N LEU A 61 -7.13 0.31 -9.90
CA LEU A 61 -6.25 1.45 -10.13
C LEU A 61 -5.27 1.21 -11.29
N GLU A 62 -5.11 -0.04 -11.76
CA GLU A 62 -4.26 -0.37 -12.90
C GLU A 62 -5.00 -0.02 -14.21
N THR A 63 -4.43 0.89 -14.99
CA THR A 63 -4.97 1.38 -16.26
C THR A 63 -4.03 1.12 -17.42
#